data_AF-A0A3B0UGX4-F1
#
_entry.id   AF-A0A3B0UGX4-F1
#
_cell.length_a   1.000
_cell.length_b   1.000
_cell.length_c   1.000
_cell.angle_alpha   90.00
_cell.angle_beta   90.00
_cell.angle_gamma   90.00
#
_symmetry.space_group_name_H-M   'P 1'
#
loop_
_entity.id
_entity.type
_entity.pdbx_description
1 polymer ?
#
loop_
_entity_poly.entity_id
_entity_poly.type
_entity_poly.pdbx_seq_one_letter_code
_entity_poly.pdbx_strand_id
1 'polypeptide(L)'
;MKNFIKITLLLLLLPLVFNSCIKENDFVVNEESASLEDIINVKLIDVLEGKKITVTTNYLKEKWEKEIYIEDDVKVTLDRFEILQSETEEGVKTYFLKAKSTDGTINTGSFILLNKDANGDNIFLLGSKTCSCKGCSGGCELIIDGTRCRCSSCPPGEDCVKTETVIIEDE
;
A
#
# COMPACT_ATOMS: atom_id res chain seq x y z
N MET A 1 -17.05 57.24 -7.46
CA MET A 1 -16.67 56.23 -8.49
C MET A 1 -15.29 55.59 -8.26
N LYS A 2 -14.20 56.33 -8.02
CA LYS A 2 -12.85 55.75 -7.85
C LYS A 2 -12.73 54.71 -6.72
N ASN A 3 -13.48 54.84 -5.62
CA ASN A 3 -13.43 53.89 -4.50
C ASN A 3 -14.22 52.59 -4.77
N PHE A 4 -15.23 52.63 -5.65
CA PHE A 4 -16.02 51.45 -5.98
C PHE A 4 -15.23 50.48 -6.85
N ILE A 5 -14.46 51.00 -7.81
CA ILE A 5 -13.57 50.23 -8.69
C ILE A 5 -12.49 49.48 -7.90
N LYS A 6 -11.95 50.09 -6.83
CA LYS A 6 -10.94 49.44 -5.96
C LYS A 6 -11.51 48.25 -5.18
N ILE A 7 -12.75 48.35 -4.73
CA ILE A 7 -13.42 47.28 -3.97
C ILE A 7 -13.77 46.11 -4.91
N THR A 8 -14.23 46.39 -6.13
CA THR A 8 -14.54 45.35 -7.12
C THR A 8 -13.28 44.61 -7.58
N LEU A 9 -12.14 45.30 -7.76
CA LEU A 9 -10.87 44.66 -8.13
C LEU A 9 -10.32 43.78 -6.99
N LEU A 10 -10.50 44.19 -5.73
CA LEU A 10 -10.10 43.41 -4.56
C LEU A 10 -10.97 42.15 -4.39
N LEU A 11 -12.27 42.23 -4.66
CA LEU A 11 -13.17 41.07 -4.62
C LEU A 11 -12.88 40.06 -5.75
N LEU A 12 -12.40 40.51 -6.92
CA LEU A 12 -12.10 39.64 -8.05
C LEU A 12 -10.78 38.85 -7.87
N LEU A 13 -9.86 39.33 -7.03
CA LEU A 13 -8.60 38.67 -6.72
C LEU A 13 -8.70 37.66 -5.57
N LEU A 14 -9.75 37.74 -4.75
CA LEU A 14 -9.97 36.84 -3.61
C LEU A 14 -10.16 35.35 -4.00
N PRO A 15 -10.88 34.97 -5.08
CA PRO A 15 -11.04 33.56 -5.44
C PRO A 15 -9.77 32.93 -6.05
N LEU A 16 -8.81 33.74 -6.54
CA LEU A 16 -7.53 33.24 -7.09
C LEU A 16 -6.57 32.72 -6.01
N VAL A 17 -6.77 33.10 -4.75
CA VAL A 17 -5.91 32.67 -3.63
C VAL A 17 -6.39 31.37 -2.97
N PHE A 18 -7.59 30.89 -3.28
CA PHE A 18 -8.13 29.64 -2.71
C PHE A 18 -7.88 28.39 -3.56
N ASN A 19 -7.31 28.53 -4.76
CA ASN A 19 -6.82 27.39 -5.54
C ASN A 19 -5.40 26.93 -5.15
N SER A 20 -4.87 27.44 -4.03
CA SER A 20 -3.60 26.99 -3.49
C SER A 20 -3.72 25.57 -2.90
N CYS A 21 -3.37 24.58 -3.73
CA CYS A 21 -2.84 23.27 -3.32
C CYS A 21 -3.69 22.49 -2.31
N ILE A 22 -4.77 21.87 -2.76
CA ILE A 22 -5.17 20.59 -2.16
C ILE A 22 -4.09 19.60 -2.59
N LYS A 23 -3.13 19.31 -1.71
CA LYS A 23 -2.27 18.15 -1.90
C LYS A 23 -3.16 16.93 -1.71
N GLU A 24 -3.49 16.26 -2.81
CA GLU A 24 -4.00 14.90 -2.74
C GLU A 24 -3.00 14.05 -1.96
N ASN A 25 -3.48 13.30 -0.97
CA ASN A 25 -2.63 12.36 -0.26
C ASN A 25 -2.28 11.22 -1.23
N ASP A 26 -1.01 10.82 -1.26
CA ASP A 26 -0.54 9.75 -2.17
C ASP A 26 -1.32 8.43 -1.96
N PHE A 27 -1.75 8.17 -0.72
CA PHE A 27 -2.47 6.98 -0.31
C PHE A 27 -3.66 7.32 0.61
N VAL A 28 -4.70 6.48 0.55
CA VAL A 28 -5.74 6.40 1.58
C VAL A 28 -5.31 5.33 2.59
N VAL A 29 -4.96 5.76 3.80
CA VAL A 29 -4.30 4.92 4.81
C VAL A 29 -5.33 4.37 5.79
N ASN A 30 -5.18 3.10 6.19
CA ASN A 30 -6.05 2.36 7.12
C ASN A 30 -7.52 2.26 6.66
N GLU A 31 -7.72 2.26 5.34
CA GLU A 31 -9.02 1.97 4.72
C GLU A 31 -8.89 0.74 3.83
N GLU A 32 -9.81 -0.22 3.99
CA GLU A 32 -9.89 -1.41 3.14
C GLU A 32 -10.68 -1.11 1.86
N SER A 33 -10.19 -1.56 0.71
CA SER A 33 -10.92 -1.55 -0.56
C SER A 33 -10.81 -2.87 -1.32
N ALA A 34 -11.80 -3.14 -2.19
CA ALA A 34 -11.73 -4.22 -3.17
C ALA A 34 -10.74 -3.93 -4.31
N SER A 35 -10.38 -2.67 -4.51
CA SER A 35 -9.53 -2.17 -5.59
C SER A 35 -8.42 -1.28 -5.03
N LEU A 36 -7.18 -1.55 -5.45
CA LEU A 36 -6.03 -0.71 -5.20
C LEU A 36 -6.23 0.71 -5.71
N GLU A 37 -6.89 0.83 -6.85
CA GLU A 37 -7.14 2.11 -7.52
C GLU A 37 -8.03 3.04 -6.68
N ASP A 38 -8.80 2.52 -5.72
CA ASP A 38 -9.60 3.33 -4.80
C ASP A 38 -8.79 3.88 -3.60
N ILE A 39 -7.64 3.26 -3.28
CA ILE A 39 -6.83 3.59 -2.09
C ILE A 39 -5.41 4.09 -2.43
N ILE A 40 -5.06 4.15 -3.71
CA ILE A 40 -3.77 4.64 -4.21
C ILE A 40 -4.02 5.74 -5.26
N ASN A 41 -3.54 6.95 -4.97
CA ASN A 41 -3.65 8.11 -5.88
C ASN A 41 -2.37 8.35 -6.70
N VAL A 42 -1.41 7.43 -6.60
CA VAL A 42 -0.09 7.51 -7.24
C VAL A 42 0.18 6.30 -8.12
N LYS A 43 1.16 6.45 -9.02
CA LYS A 43 1.61 5.32 -9.83
C LYS A 43 2.49 4.39 -9.00
N LEU A 44 1.95 3.22 -8.64
CA LEU A 44 2.70 2.12 -8.04
C LEU A 44 3.31 1.25 -9.13
N ILE A 45 4.60 0.92 -8.98
CA ILE A 45 5.41 0.19 -9.96
C ILE A 45 6.00 -1.06 -9.32
N ASP A 46 5.98 -2.18 -10.03
CA ASP A 46 6.75 -3.37 -9.71
C ASP A 46 7.88 -3.54 -10.73
N VAL A 47 8.96 -4.20 -10.34
CA VAL A 47 10.11 -4.47 -11.23
C VAL A 47 10.24 -5.97 -11.38
N LEU A 48 9.86 -6.49 -12.56
CA LEU A 48 9.96 -7.91 -12.87
C LEU A 48 10.98 -8.09 -14.01
N GLU A 49 12.05 -8.83 -13.74
CA GLU A 49 13.12 -9.09 -14.73
C GLU A 49 13.66 -7.79 -15.35
N GLY A 50 13.86 -6.76 -14.53
CA GLY A 50 14.33 -5.43 -14.94
C GLY A 50 13.30 -4.57 -15.68
N LYS A 51 12.06 -5.05 -15.88
CA LYS A 51 10.98 -4.29 -16.51
C LYS A 51 10.06 -3.68 -15.47
N LYS A 52 9.79 -2.37 -15.64
CA LYS A 52 8.80 -1.64 -14.82
C LYS A 52 7.39 -1.98 -15.28
N ILE A 53 6.60 -2.56 -14.38
CA ILE A 53 5.19 -2.89 -14.58
C ILE A 53 4.36 -1.97 -13.69
N THR A 54 3.25 -1.44 -14.22
CA THR A 54 2.31 -0.67 -13.38
C THR A 54 1.48 -1.64 -12.56
N VAL A 55 1.48 -1.46 -11.25
CA VAL A 55 0.71 -2.30 -10.32
C VAL A 55 -0.75 -1.91 -10.41
N THR A 56 -1.58 -2.88 -10.78
CA THR A 56 -3.05 -2.79 -10.77
C THR A 56 -3.59 -3.85 -9.83
N THR A 57 -4.86 -3.74 -9.45
CA THR A 57 -5.53 -4.76 -8.63
C THR A 57 -5.38 -6.16 -9.22
N ASN A 58 -5.66 -6.33 -10.52
CA ASN A 58 -5.61 -7.63 -11.17
C ASN A 58 -4.18 -8.18 -11.22
N TYR A 59 -3.20 -7.33 -11.57
CA TYR A 59 -1.79 -7.71 -11.57
C TYR A 59 -1.35 -8.25 -10.20
N LEU A 60 -1.70 -7.53 -9.13
CA LEU A 60 -1.26 -7.90 -7.78
C LEU A 60 -1.94 -9.18 -7.30
N LYS A 61 -3.23 -9.37 -7.59
CA LYS A 61 -3.93 -10.63 -7.30
C LYS A 61 -3.27 -11.80 -8.01
N GLU A 62 -3.08 -11.71 -9.32
CA GLU A 62 -2.45 -12.78 -10.10
C GLU A 62 -1.05 -13.12 -9.61
N LYS A 63 -0.24 -12.09 -9.29
CA LYS A 63 1.12 -12.29 -8.75
C LYS A 63 1.07 -13.00 -7.39
N TRP A 64 0.38 -12.41 -6.42
CA TRP A 64 0.43 -12.91 -5.04
C TRP A 64 -0.33 -14.21 -4.85
N GLU A 65 -1.48 -14.41 -5.49
CA GLU A 65 -2.21 -15.69 -5.42
C GLU A 65 -1.38 -16.85 -6.01
N LYS A 66 -0.54 -16.58 -7.01
CA LYS A 66 0.38 -17.56 -7.58
C LYS A 66 1.58 -17.84 -6.66
N GLU A 67 2.10 -16.81 -5.99
CA GLU A 67 3.23 -16.94 -5.05
C GLU A 67 2.83 -17.65 -3.75
N ILE A 68 1.59 -17.51 -3.31
CA ILE A 68 1.05 -18.18 -2.10
C ILE A 68 0.62 -19.63 -2.43
N TYR A 69 1.23 -20.28 -3.43
CA TYR A 69 0.93 -21.69 -3.74
C TYR A 69 1.31 -22.57 -2.54
N ILE A 70 0.31 -22.94 -1.76
CA ILE A 70 0.41 -23.82 -0.59
C ILE A 70 0.54 -25.27 -1.11
N GLU A 71 1.39 -26.06 -0.48
CA GLU A 71 1.67 -27.48 -0.78
C GLU A 71 0.42 -28.42 -0.80
N ASP A 72 -0.79 -27.90 -0.52
CA ASP A 72 -2.04 -28.65 -0.31
C ASP A 72 -3.18 -28.27 -1.27
N ASP A 73 -2.90 -27.70 -2.45
CA ASP A 73 -3.92 -27.37 -3.49
C ASP A 73 -4.99 -26.35 -3.05
N VAL A 74 -4.70 -25.58 -1.99
CA VAL A 74 -5.60 -24.52 -1.49
C VAL A 74 -5.47 -23.31 -2.39
N LYS A 75 -6.50 -23.09 -3.22
CA LYS A 75 -6.61 -21.89 -4.05
C LYS A 75 -6.91 -20.67 -3.17
N VAL A 76 -5.95 -19.76 -3.08
CA VAL A 76 -6.12 -18.46 -2.42
C VAL A 76 -6.89 -17.51 -3.34
N THR A 77 -7.76 -16.69 -2.77
CA THR A 77 -8.41 -15.59 -3.48
C THR A 77 -8.33 -14.35 -2.60
N LEU A 78 -7.61 -13.33 -3.07
CA LEU A 78 -7.47 -12.04 -2.40
C LEU A 78 -8.66 -11.15 -2.73
N ASP A 79 -9.26 -10.50 -1.73
CA ASP A 79 -10.47 -9.69 -1.90
C ASP A 79 -10.32 -8.24 -1.44
N ARG A 80 -9.56 -7.98 -0.36
CA ARG A 80 -9.33 -6.65 0.20
C ARG A 80 -7.88 -6.25 0.13
N PHE A 81 -7.67 -4.96 -0.09
CA PHE A 81 -6.39 -4.27 -0.02
C PHE A 81 -6.47 -3.13 0.98
N GLU A 82 -5.35 -2.83 1.61
CA GLU A 82 -5.22 -1.76 2.59
C GLU A 82 -3.80 -1.20 2.54
N ILE A 83 -3.67 0.12 2.63
CA ILE A 83 -2.37 0.76 2.88
C ILE A 83 -2.22 1.00 4.37
N LEU A 84 -1.25 0.33 4.97
CA LEU A 84 -0.82 0.61 6.34
C LEU A 84 0.31 1.65 6.32
N GLN A 85 0.34 2.53 7.31
CA GLN A 85 1.44 3.48 7.52
C GLN A 85 2.03 3.28 8.92
N SER A 86 3.35 3.22 8.99
CA SER A 86 4.10 3.35 10.24
C SER A 86 5.07 4.51 10.14
N GLU A 87 5.41 5.12 11.28
CA GLU A 87 6.37 6.21 11.35
C GLU A 87 7.39 5.89 12.45
N THR A 88 8.68 6.05 12.16
CA THR A 88 9.73 5.87 13.16
C THR A 88 9.76 7.05 14.14
N GLU A 89 10.51 6.93 15.24
CA GLU A 89 10.69 8.04 16.20
C GLU A 89 11.32 9.28 15.53
N GLU A 90 12.10 9.10 14.46
CA GLU A 90 12.72 10.15 13.66
C GLU A 90 11.78 10.76 12.60
N GLY A 91 10.51 10.35 12.55
CA GLY A 91 9.51 10.86 11.59
C GLY A 91 9.60 10.23 10.20
N VAL A 92 10.30 9.10 10.05
CA VAL A 92 10.41 8.41 8.76
C VAL A 92 9.16 7.58 8.53
N LYS A 93 8.37 7.96 7.51
CA LYS A 93 7.17 7.22 7.11
C LYS A 93 7.52 6.02 6.25
N THR A 94 6.88 4.90 6.57
CA THR A 94 6.91 3.66 5.79
C THR A 94 5.48 3.27 5.44
N TYR A 95 5.24 2.88 4.20
CA TYR A 95 3.95 2.38 3.73
C TYR A 95 4.06 0.89 3.43
N PHE A 96 2.98 0.16 3.71
CA PHE A 96 2.87 -1.27 3.45
C PHE A 96 1.53 -1.56 2.78
N LEU A 97 1.58 -2.18 1.60
CA LEU A 97 0.40 -2.64 0.90
C LEU A 97 0.06 -4.04 1.41
N LYS A 98 -1.05 -4.14 2.14
CA LYS A 98 -1.61 -5.38 2.65
C LYS A 98 -2.72 -5.86 1.72
N ALA A 99 -2.82 -7.18 1.54
CA ALA A 99 -3.98 -7.85 0.97
C ALA A 99 -4.48 -8.95 1.89
N LYS A 100 -5.79 -9.17 1.88
CA LYS A 100 -6.48 -10.19 2.68
C LYS A 100 -7.22 -11.15 1.77
N SER A 101 -7.25 -12.43 2.13
CA SER A 101 -8.05 -13.43 1.43
C SER A 101 -9.53 -13.33 1.77
N THR A 102 -10.40 -13.75 0.85
CA THR A 102 -11.86 -13.76 1.02
C THR A 102 -12.33 -14.49 2.29
N ASP A 103 -11.64 -15.58 2.67
CA ASP A 103 -11.93 -16.37 3.86
C ASP A 103 -11.24 -15.83 5.13
N GLY A 104 -10.46 -14.75 4.99
CA GLY A 104 -9.69 -14.11 6.05
C GLY A 104 -8.49 -14.91 6.57
N THR A 105 -8.25 -16.13 6.07
CA THR A 105 -7.22 -17.04 6.60
C THR A 105 -5.80 -16.61 6.26
N ILE A 106 -5.65 -15.71 5.28
CA ILE A 106 -4.38 -15.20 4.77
C ILE A 106 -4.40 -13.69 4.77
N ASN A 107 -3.35 -13.11 5.35
CA ASN A 107 -2.92 -11.75 5.02
C ASN A 107 -1.55 -11.82 4.40
N THR A 108 -1.36 -11.08 3.32
CA THR A 108 -0.06 -10.90 2.67
C THR A 108 0.19 -9.43 2.43
N GLY A 109 1.39 -9.06 2.02
CA GLY A 109 1.67 -7.71 1.60
C GLY A 109 3.12 -7.45 1.28
N SER A 110 3.40 -6.25 0.80
CA SER A 110 4.76 -5.77 0.57
C SER A 110 4.91 -4.31 0.98
N PHE A 111 6.13 -3.94 1.35
CA PHE A 111 6.48 -2.54 1.58
C PHE A 111 6.40 -1.74 0.28
N ILE A 112 6.08 -0.45 0.39
CA ILE A 112 6.19 0.50 -0.72
C ILE A 112 7.42 1.37 -0.49
N LEU A 113 8.34 1.34 -1.45
CA LEU A 113 9.57 2.13 -1.44
C LEU A 113 9.37 3.41 -2.24
N LEU A 114 9.66 4.54 -1.62
CA LEU A 114 9.71 5.82 -2.32
C LEU A 114 11.07 5.95 -3.04
N ASN A 115 11.03 6.17 -4.34
CA ASN A 115 12.20 6.43 -5.17
C ASN A 115 12.00 7.70 -6.01
N LYS A 116 13.06 8.14 -6.69
CA LYS A 116 13.03 9.24 -7.65
C LYS A 116 13.27 8.72 -9.05
N ASP A 117 12.51 9.23 -10.02
CA ASP A 117 12.78 8.97 -11.43
C ASP A 117 13.94 9.82 -11.96
N ALA A 118 14.28 9.66 -13.24
CA ALA A 118 15.36 10.43 -13.88
C ALA A 118 15.09 11.95 -13.92
N ASN A 119 13.82 12.37 -13.77
CA ASN A 119 13.40 13.76 -13.74
C ASN A 119 13.30 14.32 -12.30
N GLY A 120 13.48 13.47 -11.28
CA GLY A 120 13.35 13.83 -9.87
C GLY A 120 11.93 13.70 -9.30
N ASP A 121 10.99 13.13 -10.07
CA ASP A 121 9.62 12.88 -9.64
C ASP A 121 9.54 11.66 -8.73
N ASN A 122 8.59 11.66 -7.79
CA ASN A 122 8.36 10.52 -6.91
C ASN A 122 7.85 9.31 -7.72
N ILE A 123 8.50 8.17 -7.56
CA ILE A 123 8.00 6.86 -7.99
C ILE A 123 7.82 5.99 -6.76
N PHE A 124 6.68 5.31 -6.67
CA PHE A 124 6.41 4.33 -5.63
C PHE A 124 6.67 2.93 -6.19
N LEU A 125 7.58 2.20 -5.57
CA LEU A 125 7.97 0.85 -5.97
C LEU A 125 7.42 -0.16 -4.98
N LEU A 126 6.87 -1.27 -5.46
CA LEU A 126 6.58 -2.43 -4.64
C LEU A 126 7.91 -3.03 -4.19
N GLY A 127 8.07 -3.25 -2.88
CA GLY A 127 9.29 -3.75 -2.29
C GLY A 127 9.47 -5.26 -2.51
N SER A 128 10.70 -5.70 -2.40
CA SER A 128 11.08 -7.11 -2.49
C SER A 128 10.78 -7.91 -1.22
N LYS A 129 10.71 -7.24 -0.06
CA LYS A 129 10.32 -7.87 1.20
C LYS A 129 8.80 -8.01 1.28
N THR A 130 8.34 -9.25 1.23
CA THR A 130 6.93 -9.61 1.40
C THR A 130 6.70 -10.24 2.78
N CYS A 131 5.53 -10.00 3.34
CA CYS A 131 5.15 -10.52 4.64
C CYS A 131 3.82 -11.24 4.51
N SER A 132 3.74 -12.45 5.07
CA SER A 132 2.49 -13.21 5.05
C SER A 132 2.21 -13.90 6.38
N CYS A 133 0.94 -13.95 6.73
CA CYS A 133 0.39 -14.62 7.89
C CYS A 133 -0.68 -15.60 7.41
N LYS A 134 -0.61 -16.85 7.86
CA LYS A 134 -1.54 -17.91 7.47
C LYS A 134 -2.01 -18.74 8.67
N GLY A 135 -3.23 -19.26 8.56
CA GLY A 135 -3.70 -20.39 9.38
C GLY A 135 -4.48 -19.99 10.62
N CYS A 136 -5.00 -18.76 10.65
CA CYS A 136 -5.74 -18.24 11.80
C CYS A 136 -7.24 -18.52 11.63
N SER A 137 -7.88 -19.30 12.52
CA SER A 137 -9.32 -19.62 12.44
C SER A 137 -10.27 -18.42 12.61
N GLY A 138 -9.77 -17.31 13.16
CA GLY A 138 -10.48 -16.01 13.25
C GLY A 138 -10.03 -14.97 12.23
N GLY A 139 -9.17 -15.38 11.29
CA GLY A 139 -8.45 -14.51 10.38
C GLY A 139 -7.14 -13.98 10.96
N CYS A 140 -6.16 -13.79 10.09
CA CYS A 140 -4.87 -13.24 10.51
C CYS A 140 -4.94 -11.71 10.49
N GLU A 141 -4.11 -11.05 11.30
CA GLU A 141 -3.84 -9.61 11.20
C GLU A 141 -2.34 -9.41 10.96
N LEU A 142 -2.00 -8.60 9.96
CA LEU A 142 -0.63 -8.23 9.67
C LEU A 142 -0.36 -6.85 10.27
N ILE A 143 0.59 -6.79 11.20
CA ILE A 143 0.98 -5.60 11.94
C ILE A 143 2.35 -5.15 11.43
N ILE A 144 2.49 -3.85 11.17
CA ILE A 144 3.75 -3.24 10.74
C ILE A 144 4.36 -2.38 11.85
N ASP A 145 5.66 -2.50 12.05
CA ASP A 145 6.46 -1.69 12.96
C ASP A 145 7.75 -1.29 12.25
N GLY A 146 7.77 -0.07 11.70
CA GLY A 146 8.78 0.36 10.74
C GLY A 146 8.81 -0.57 9.52
N THR A 147 9.94 -1.25 9.31
CA THR A 147 10.13 -2.23 8.22
C THR A 147 9.96 -3.68 8.66
N ARG A 148 9.45 -3.92 9.88
CA ARG A 148 9.22 -5.26 10.43
C ARG A 148 7.75 -5.64 10.34
N CYS A 149 7.50 -6.94 10.18
CA CYS A 149 6.17 -7.52 10.09
C CYS A 149 5.90 -8.46 11.26
N ARG A 150 4.68 -8.42 11.78
CA ARG A 150 4.21 -9.32 12.84
C ARG A 150 2.82 -9.83 12.48
N CYS A 151 2.50 -11.04 12.92
CA CYS A 151 1.14 -11.57 12.84
C CYS A 151 0.47 -11.43 14.21
N SER A 152 -0.85 -11.25 14.24
CA SER A 152 -1.65 -11.41 15.47
C SER A 152 -1.41 -12.77 16.12
N SER A 153 -1.60 -12.83 17.45
CA SER A 153 -1.51 -14.08 18.19
C SER A 153 -2.57 -15.06 17.72
N CYS A 154 -2.17 -16.31 17.49
CA CYS A 154 -3.11 -17.37 17.16
C CYS A 154 -3.67 -18.05 18.41
N PRO A 155 -4.89 -18.60 18.34
CA PRO A 155 -5.45 -19.37 19.43
C PRO A 155 -4.50 -20.54 19.81
N PRO A 156 -4.33 -20.85 21.10
CA PRO A 156 -3.53 -21.99 21.52
C PRO A 156 -4.13 -23.29 20.98
N GLY A 157 -3.36 -24.05 20.21
CA GLY A 157 -3.78 -25.32 19.59
C GLY A 157 -3.92 -25.30 18.07
N GLU A 158 -3.67 -24.16 17.40
CA GLU A 158 -3.66 -24.06 15.94
C GLU A 158 -2.25 -23.80 15.39
N ASP A 159 -1.90 -24.46 14.28
CA ASP A 159 -0.64 -24.30 13.56
C ASP A 159 -0.66 -23.03 12.71
N CYS A 160 -0.42 -21.89 13.35
CA CYS A 160 -0.18 -20.64 12.64
C CYS A 160 1.23 -20.57 12.08
N VAL A 161 1.32 -20.47 10.76
CA VAL A 161 2.59 -20.35 10.06
C VAL A 161 2.81 -18.86 9.75
N LYS A 162 3.84 -18.29 10.39
CA LYS A 162 4.38 -16.99 10.00
C LYS A 162 5.41 -17.21 8.90
N THR A 163 5.17 -16.64 7.73
CA THR A 163 6.14 -16.70 6.63
C THR A 163 6.63 -15.28 6.34
N GLU A 164 7.87 -15.00 6.73
CA GLU A 164 8.60 -13.83 6.24
C GLU A 164 9.36 -14.27 4.99
N THR A 165 8.95 -13.77 3.83
CA THR A 165 9.66 -14.04 2.57
C THR A 165 10.47 -12.79 2.23
N VAL A 166 11.78 -12.90 2.37
CA VAL A 166 12.70 -11.90 1.84
C VAL A 166 13.09 -12.37 0.46
N ILE A 167 12.58 -11.71 -0.59
CA ILE A 167 13.15 -11.86 -1.92
C ILE A 167 14.43 -11.02 -1.91
N ILE A 168 15.57 -11.70 -1.78
CA ILE A 168 16.88 -11.06 -1.98
C ILE A 168 17.02 -10.90 -3.49
N GLU A 169 16.88 -9.67 -3.98
CA GLU A 169 17.32 -9.33 -5.32
C GLU A 169 18.84 -9.11 -5.22
N ASP A 170 19.61 -10.01 -5.83
CA ASP A 170 21.04 -9.83 -6.02
C ASP A 170 21.25 -8.58 -6.91
N GLU A 171 21.96 -7.57 -6.38
CA GLU A 171 22.46 -6.42 -7.13
C GLU A 171 23.43 -6.83 -8.25
#